data_AF-A0A397ET66-F1
#
_entry.id   AF-A0A397ET66-F1
#
_cell.length_a   1.000
_cell.length_b   1.000
_cell.length_c   1.000
_cell.angle_alpha   90.00
_cell.angle_beta   90.00
_cell.angle_gamma   90.00
#
_symmetry.space_group_name_H-M   'P 1'
#
loop_
_entity.id
_entity.type
_entity.pdbx_description
1 polymer ?
#
loop_
_entity_poly.entity_id
_entity_poly.type
_entity_poly.pdbx_seq_one_letter_code
_entity_poly.pdbx_strand_id
1 'polypeptide(L)'
;TKMPLLLIVKGRPGGDIATKEVPTYPAGPVYAVQKTAYMNQRVWNMYLREVLKPELDCPSVLLADNLKCHVSKKSYKIMQDELYSGAFLQPLPANTTSVLQPLDVGVMGPFKQMCRTEWIKEEKVVTAAEKRLVMIKRAIKVWDGMKEDTVRKSFEKALHIYEI
;
A
#
# COMPACT_ATOMS: atom_id res chain seq x y z
N THR A 1 7.03 8.61 -9.63
CA THR A 1 7.45 7.21 -9.48
C THR A 1 6.34 6.43 -8.80
N LYS A 2 6.35 5.10 -8.91
CA LYS A 2 5.51 4.21 -8.08
C LYS A 2 6.29 3.76 -6.85
N MET A 3 5.69 3.88 -5.67
CA MET A 3 6.26 3.29 -4.45
C MET A 3 6.14 1.75 -4.47
N PRO A 4 7.00 1.03 -3.75
CA PRO A 4 6.86 -0.40 -3.53
C PRO A 4 5.50 -0.77 -2.90
N LEU A 5 5.00 -1.96 -3.22
CA LEU A 5 3.77 -2.48 -2.61
C LEU A 5 4.02 -2.87 -1.16
N LEU A 6 3.04 -2.61 -0.29
CA LEU A 6 2.89 -3.32 0.98
C LEU A 6 1.80 -4.38 0.83
N LEU A 7 2.16 -5.66 0.99
CA LEU A 7 1.23 -6.78 0.92
C LEU A 7 1.00 -7.35 2.32
N ILE A 8 -0.26 -7.28 2.80
CA ILE A 8 -0.65 -7.82 4.09
C ILE A 8 -1.20 -9.23 3.91
N VAL A 9 -0.47 -10.23 4.39
CA VAL A 9 -0.85 -11.65 4.31
C VAL A 9 -1.59 -12.05 5.58
N LYS A 10 -2.77 -12.66 5.40
CA LYS A 10 -3.57 -13.16 6.51
C LYS A 10 -2.85 -14.32 7.21
N GLY A 11 -2.41 -14.09 8.45
CA GLY A 11 -1.68 -15.08 9.23
C GLY A 11 -1.27 -14.56 10.61
N ARG A 12 -0.71 -15.44 11.45
CA ARG A 12 -0.19 -15.01 12.76
C ARG A 12 1.20 -14.40 12.59
N PRO A 13 1.47 -13.19 13.11
CA PRO A 13 2.83 -12.67 13.19
C PRO A 13 3.74 -13.68 13.93
N GLY A 14 4.90 -14.01 13.36
CA GLY A 14 5.81 -15.04 13.89
C GLY A 14 5.33 -16.49 13.76
N GLY A 15 4.18 -16.74 13.10
CA GLY A 15 3.72 -18.09 12.77
C GLY A 15 4.30 -18.61 11.45
N ASP A 16 3.86 -19.81 11.04
CA ASP A 16 4.43 -20.52 9.87
C ASP A 16 4.44 -19.69 8.58
N ILE A 17 3.37 -18.94 8.27
CA ILE A 17 3.36 -18.09 7.09
C ILE A 17 4.47 -17.04 7.15
N ALA A 18 4.68 -16.43 8.32
CA ALA A 18 5.69 -15.40 8.49
C ALA A 18 7.13 -15.96 8.45
N THR A 19 7.33 -17.17 8.98
CA THR A 19 8.67 -17.73 9.17
C THR A 19 9.12 -18.69 8.07
N LYS A 20 8.17 -19.33 7.37
CA LYS A 20 8.45 -20.34 6.34
C LYS A 20 8.03 -19.91 4.93
N GLU A 21 6.92 -19.18 4.79
CA GLU A 21 6.41 -18.81 3.46
C GLU A 21 6.91 -17.44 3.00
N VAL A 22 6.80 -16.39 3.81
CA VAL A 22 7.23 -15.02 3.45
C VAL A 22 8.67 -14.96 2.93
N PRO A 23 9.65 -15.68 3.53
CA PRO A 23 11.02 -15.71 3.00
C PRO A 23 11.16 -16.26 1.57
N THR A 24 10.14 -16.98 1.08
CA THR A 24 10.10 -17.56 -0.28
C THR A 24 9.33 -16.69 -1.28
N TYR A 25 8.70 -15.61 -0.83
CA TYR A 25 7.94 -14.73 -1.72
C TYR A 25 8.87 -13.88 -2.60
N PRO A 26 8.40 -13.42 -3.77
CA PRO A 26 9.21 -12.61 -4.67
C PRO A 26 9.70 -11.32 -4.00
N ALA A 27 10.87 -10.84 -4.40
CA ALA A 27 11.38 -9.54 -3.97
C ALA A 27 10.56 -8.38 -4.56
N GLY A 28 10.73 -7.18 -3.99
CA GLY A 28 10.08 -5.95 -4.42
C GLY A 28 9.09 -5.40 -3.38
N PRO A 29 8.00 -6.12 -3.06
CA PRO A 29 7.09 -5.70 -2.01
C PRO A 29 7.67 -5.82 -0.60
N VAL A 30 7.15 -5.00 0.31
CA VAL A 30 7.24 -5.25 1.75
C VAL A 30 6.08 -6.15 2.16
N TYR A 31 6.38 -7.19 2.95
CA TYR A 31 5.39 -8.17 3.41
C TYR A 31 5.10 -8.02 4.90
N ALA A 32 3.83 -7.84 5.23
CA ALA A 32 3.37 -7.86 6.61
C ALA A 32 2.44 -9.06 6.84
N VAL A 33 2.66 -9.83 7.90
CA VAL A 33 1.71 -10.87 8.32
C VAL A 33 0.82 -10.33 9.42
N GLN A 34 -0.50 -10.45 9.28
CA GLN A 34 -1.48 -9.94 10.25
C GLN A 34 -2.73 -10.85 10.28
N LYS A 35 -3.28 -11.12 11.47
CA LYS A 35 -4.30 -12.17 11.70
C LYS A 35 -5.56 -12.06 10.82
N THR A 36 -5.97 -10.84 10.51
CA THR A 36 -7.15 -10.48 9.71
C THR A 36 -6.79 -9.76 8.41
N ALA A 37 -5.50 -9.68 8.07
CA ALA A 37 -4.96 -8.86 6.96
C ALA A 37 -5.38 -7.38 7.01
N TYR A 38 -5.57 -6.82 8.21
CA TYR A 38 -5.98 -5.43 8.40
C TYR A 38 -4.80 -4.51 8.73
N MET A 39 -4.91 -3.23 8.32
CA MET A 39 -3.95 -2.18 8.66
C MET A 39 -4.11 -1.78 10.14
N ASN A 40 -3.20 -2.26 10.99
CA ASN A 40 -3.11 -1.81 12.38
C ASN A 40 -1.85 -0.97 12.60
N GLN A 41 -1.69 -0.40 13.80
CA GLN A 41 -0.54 0.47 14.11
C GLN A 41 0.81 -0.21 13.83
N ARG A 42 0.94 -1.52 14.04
CA ARG A 42 2.20 -2.22 13.76
C ARG A 42 2.49 -2.23 12.26
N VAL A 43 1.52 -2.61 11.44
CA VAL A 43 1.67 -2.66 9.98
C VAL A 43 1.87 -1.25 9.41
N TRP A 44 1.17 -0.25 9.94
CA TRP A 44 1.38 1.14 9.54
C TRP A 44 2.80 1.65 9.86
N ASN A 45 3.35 1.32 11.04
CA ASN A 45 4.74 1.68 11.35
C ASN A 45 5.73 0.99 10.39
N MET A 46 5.46 -0.25 9.97
CA MET A 46 6.26 -0.93 8.95
C MET A 46 6.16 -0.19 7.62
N TYR A 47 4.95 0.21 7.19
CA TYR A 47 4.78 1.04 5.98
C TYR A 47 5.63 2.31 6.03
N LEU A 48 5.53 3.09 7.11
CA LEU A 48 6.28 4.35 7.24
C LEU A 48 7.80 4.15 7.16
N ARG A 49 8.33 3.07 7.72
CA ARG A 49 9.78 2.84 7.85
C ARG A 49 10.39 2.07 6.69
N GLU A 50 9.68 1.09 6.16
CA GLU A 50 10.20 0.14 5.19
C GLU A 50 9.75 0.45 3.76
N VAL A 51 8.61 1.13 3.59
CA VAL A 51 8.10 1.54 2.27
C VAL A 51 8.32 3.02 2.04
N LEU A 52 7.84 3.87 2.94
CA LEU A 52 7.82 5.32 2.72
C LEU A 52 9.22 5.94 2.89
N LYS A 53 9.89 5.67 4.01
CA LYS A 53 11.18 6.29 4.34
C LYS A 53 12.27 6.16 3.24
N PRO A 54 12.45 4.99 2.57
CA PRO A 54 13.40 4.87 1.47
C PRO A 54 13.04 5.69 0.22
N GLU A 55 11.75 5.97 0.02
CA GLU A 55 11.21 6.63 -1.18
C GLU A 55 11.01 8.15 -0.98
N LEU A 56 11.23 8.66 0.23
CA LEU A 56 11.00 10.07 0.54
C LEU A 56 12.07 10.96 -0.05
N ASP A 57 11.64 11.88 -0.91
CA ASP A 57 12.39 13.07 -1.31
C ASP A 57 11.75 14.30 -0.65
N CYS A 58 12.54 15.09 0.09
CA CYS A 58 11.99 16.17 0.92
C CYS A 58 12.14 17.55 0.27
N PRO A 59 11.15 18.44 0.40
CA PRO A 59 9.94 18.33 1.24
C PRO A 59 8.83 17.46 0.62
N SER A 60 8.07 16.76 1.46
CA SER A 60 7.03 15.81 1.04
C SER A 60 5.80 15.83 1.94
N VAL A 61 4.63 15.49 1.37
CA VAL A 61 3.36 15.33 2.10
C VAL A 61 2.82 13.93 1.93
N LEU A 62 2.62 13.21 3.04
CA LEU A 62 1.89 11.96 3.10
C LEU A 62 0.40 12.23 3.32
N LEU A 63 -0.39 12.05 2.28
CA LEU A 63 -1.86 12.09 2.37
C LEU A 63 -2.40 10.73 2.82
N ALA A 64 -3.14 10.70 3.92
CA ALA A 64 -3.75 9.48 4.45
C ALA A 64 -5.20 9.73 4.90
N ASP A 65 -6.03 8.68 4.88
CA ASP A 65 -7.37 8.76 5.46
C ASP A 65 -7.30 8.83 7.00
N ASN A 66 -8.47 9.03 7.63
CA ASN A 66 -8.59 9.16 9.08
C ASN A 66 -8.61 7.82 9.83
N LEU A 67 -8.05 6.75 9.27
CA LEU A 67 -7.95 5.50 10.00
C LEU A 67 -7.15 5.73 11.28
N LYS A 68 -7.64 5.19 12.42
CA LYS A 68 -7.07 5.46 13.76
C LYS A 68 -5.56 5.25 13.85
N CYS A 69 -5.00 4.28 13.12
CA CYS A 69 -3.55 4.06 13.12
C CYS A 69 -2.78 5.05 12.24
N HIS A 70 -3.38 5.63 11.21
CA HIS A 70 -2.72 6.64 10.38
C HIS A 70 -2.52 7.93 11.16
N VAL A 71 -3.56 8.39 11.86
CA VAL A 71 -3.58 9.68 12.59
C VAL A 71 -3.24 9.57 14.08
N SER A 72 -2.60 8.48 14.51
CA SER A 72 -2.24 8.31 15.92
C SER A 72 -1.05 9.20 16.30
N LYS A 73 -0.93 9.55 17.60
CA LYS A 73 0.26 10.26 18.13
C LYS A 73 1.57 9.57 17.75
N LYS A 74 1.56 8.23 17.70
CA LYS A 74 2.73 7.43 17.33
C LYS A 74 3.12 7.64 15.86
N SER A 75 2.14 7.76 14.97
CA SER A 75 2.39 8.00 13.54
C SER A 75 3.01 9.37 13.31
N TYR A 76 2.48 10.43 13.93
CA TYR A 76 3.10 11.76 13.89
C TYR A 76 4.51 11.76 14.46
N LYS A 77 4.74 11.05 15.59
CA LYS A 77 6.07 10.91 16.17
C LYS A 77 7.06 10.22 15.22
N ILE A 78 6.66 9.16 14.52
CA ILE A 78 7.51 8.52 13.51
C ILE A 78 7.81 9.48 12.36
N MET A 79 6.80 10.20 11.87
CA MET A 79 6.98 11.19 10.79
C MET A 79 7.95 12.32 11.18
N GLN A 80 7.92 12.77 12.44
CA GLN A 80 8.76 13.87 12.93
C GLN A 80 10.16 13.42 13.33
N ASP A 81 10.27 12.31 14.08
CA ASP A 81 11.52 11.90 14.74
C ASP A 81 12.34 10.94 13.85
N GLU A 82 11.69 10.13 13.03
CA GLU A 82 12.34 9.05 12.28
C GLU A 82 12.39 9.29 10.77
N LEU A 83 11.47 10.10 10.24
CA LEU A 83 11.46 10.54 8.86
C LEU A 83 12.09 11.94 8.78
N TYR A 84 12.73 12.25 7.65
CA TYR A 84 13.46 13.50 7.44
C TYR A 84 12.62 14.73 7.79
N SER A 85 13.27 15.80 8.26
CA SER A 85 12.65 17.03 8.79
C SER A 85 11.83 17.88 7.78
N GLY A 86 11.40 17.31 6.65
CA GLY A 86 10.54 17.95 5.65
C GLY A 86 9.35 17.10 5.20
N ALA A 87 9.07 15.96 5.86
CA ALA A 87 7.92 15.11 5.56
C ALA A 87 6.76 15.37 6.52
N PHE A 88 5.56 15.64 5.99
CA PHE A 88 4.37 15.96 6.78
C PHE A 88 3.25 14.94 6.54
N LEU A 89 2.63 14.47 7.62
CA LEU A 89 1.41 13.66 7.52
C LEU A 89 0.20 14.58 7.51
N GLN A 90 -0.55 14.57 6.42
CA GLN A 90 -1.77 15.34 6.25
C GLN A 90 -2.97 14.40 6.14
N PRO A 91 -3.84 14.35 7.16
CA PRO A 91 -5.09 13.60 7.06
C PRO A 91 -6.04 14.26 6.07
N LEU A 92 -6.77 13.43 5.32
CA LEU A 92 -7.88 13.88 4.51
C LEU A 92 -9.05 14.37 5.39
N PRO A 93 -9.85 15.35 4.95
CA PRO A 93 -11.10 15.70 5.62
C PRO A 93 -12.01 14.47 5.82
N ALA A 94 -12.81 14.48 6.88
CA ALA A 94 -13.70 13.35 7.17
C ALA A 94 -14.65 13.05 6.00
N ASN A 95 -14.87 11.75 5.72
CA ASN A 95 -15.78 11.25 4.68
C ASN A 95 -15.43 11.68 3.23
N THR A 96 -14.17 12.02 2.95
CA THR A 96 -13.75 12.46 1.60
C THR A 96 -12.89 11.46 0.85
N THR A 97 -12.67 10.25 1.38
CA THR A 97 -11.76 9.26 0.77
C THR A 97 -12.09 8.97 -0.70
N SER A 98 -13.37 8.80 -1.03
CA SER A 98 -13.84 8.54 -2.41
C SER A 98 -13.61 9.67 -3.40
N VAL A 99 -13.29 10.88 -2.91
CA VAL A 99 -13.15 12.10 -3.71
C VAL A 99 -11.71 12.60 -3.71
N LEU A 100 -11.03 12.52 -2.57
CA LEU A 100 -9.72 13.14 -2.34
C LEU A 100 -8.58 12.15 -2.20
N GLN A 101 -8.84 10.85 -2.10
CA GLN A 101 -7.77 9.86 -2.02
C GLN A 101 -7.35 9.44 -3.45
N PRO A 102 -6.12 9.75 -3.90
CA PRO A 102 -5.64 9.41 -5.24
C PRO A 102 -5.74 7.91 -5.57
N LEU A 103 -5.55 7.07 -4.55
CA LEU A 103 -5.70 5.62 -4.70
C LEU A 103 -7.12 5.24 -5.11
N ASP A 104 -8.13 5.73 -4.39
CA ASP A 104 -9.54 5.38 -4.65
C ASP A 104 -10.06 5.99 -5.97
N VAL A 105 -9.70 7.24 -6.27
CA VAL A 105 -10.28 7.97 -7.42
C VAL A 105 -9.74 7.54 -8.78
N GLY A 106 -8.54 6.95 -8.81
CA GLY A 106 -7.81 6.75 -10.07
C GLY A 106 -6.94 5.50 -10.16
N VAL A 107 -6.46 4.92 -9.06
CA VAL A 107 -5.56 3.75 -9.11
C VAL A 107 -6.30 2.44 -8.90
N MET A 108 -7.17 2.37 -7.88
CA MET A 108 -7.78 1.12 -7.43
C MET A 108 -8.71 0.48 -8.47
N GLY A 109 -9.45 1.29 -9.24
CA GLY A 109 -10.30 0.80 -10.33
C GLY A 109 -9.49 0.07 -11.41
N PRO A 110 -8.56 0.75 -12.09
CA PRO A 110 -7.68 0.12 -13.08
C PRO A 110 -6.88 -1.06 -12.53
N PHE A 111 -6.34 -0.95 -11.30
CA PHE A 111 -5.57 -2.03 -10.67
C PHE A 111 -6.40 -3.32 -10.54
N LYS A 112 -7.65 -3.20 -10.04
CA LYS A 112 -8.57 -4.34 -9.91
C LYS A 112 -8.94 -4.94 -11.27
N GLN A 113 -9.15 -4.11 -12.29
CA GLN A 113 -9.44 -4.57 -13.64
C GLN A 113 -8.28 -5.37 -14.22
N MET A 114 -7.06 -4.86 -14.12
CA MET A 114 -5.85 -5.56 -14.58
C MET A 114 -5.62 -6.87 -13.81
N CYS A 115 -5.81 -6.87 -12.49
CA CYS A 115 -5.78 -8.10 -11.69
C CYS A 115 -6.81 -9.13 -12.16
N ARG A 116 -8.02 -8.70 -12.53
CA ARG A 116 -9.04 -9.62 -13.06
C ARG A 116 -8.64 -10.18 -14.42
N THR A 117 -8.08 -9.35 -15.30
CA THR A 117 -7.59 -9.78 -16.61
C THR A 117 -6.47 -10.81 -16.49
N GLU A 118 -5.53 -10.62 -15.56
CA GLU A 118 -4.45 -11.57 -15.34
C GLU A 118 -4.93 -12.86 -14.67
N TRP A 119 -5.87 -12.78 -13.72
CA TRP A 119 -6.45 -13.96 -13.06
C TRP A 119 -7.07 -14.96 -14.05
N ILE A 120 -7.74 -14.47 -15.10
CA ILE A 120 -8.39 -15.33 -16.11
C ILE A 120 -7.37 -16.19 -16.88
N LYS A 121 -6.12 -15.74 -16.96
CA LYS A 121 -5.03 -16.42 -17.68
C LYS A 121 -4.29 -17.44 -16.82
N GLU A 122 -4.54 -17.46 -15.51
CA GLU A 122 -3.80 -18.29 -14.58
C GLU A 122 -4.36 -19.70 -14.47
N GLU A 123 -3.46 -20.66 -14.28
CA GLU A 123 -3.82 -22.04 -13.99
C GLU A 123 -4.39 -22.17 -12.57
N LYS A 124 -5.26 -23.17 -12.40
CA LYS A 124 -5.83 -23.48 -11.09
C LYS A 124 -4.75 -24.06 -10.19
N VAL A 125 -4.56 -23.43 -9.04
CA VAL A 125 -3.74 -23.93 -7.95
C VAL A 125 -4.60 -24.46 -6.80
N VAL A 126 -4.08 -25.43 -6.04
CA VAL A 126 -4.88 -26.20 -5.08
C VAL A 126 -4.64 -25.71 -3.66
N THR A 127 -3.37 -25.64 -3.26
CA THR A 127 -2.99 -25.38 -1.88
C THR A 127 -3.16 -23.91 -1.50
N ALA A 128 -3.32 -23.65 -0.19
CA ALA A 128 -3.45 -22.28 0.30
C ALA A 128 -2.17 -21.46 0.05
N ALA A 129 -0.99 -22.08 0.12
CA ALA A 129 0.29 -21.44 -0.14
C ALA A 129 0.45 -21.04 -1.61
N GLU A 130 0.13 -21.95 -2.54
CA GLU A 130 0.15 -21.63 -3.98
C GLU A 130 -0.84 -20.51 -4.33
N LYS A 131 -2.06 -20.56 -3.76
CA LYS A 131 -3.07 -19.49 -3.96
C LYS A 131 -2.56 -18.13 -3.51
N ARG A 132 -1.88 -18.05 -2.35
CA ARG A 132 -1.24 -16.82 -1.87
C ARG A 132 -0.14 -16.37 -2.83
N LEU A 133 0.76 -17.27 -3.21
CA LEU A 133 1.90 -16.95 -4.06
C LEU A 133 1.46 -16.44 -5.44
N VAL A 134 0.47 -17.09 -6.06
CA VAL A 134 -0.09 -16.68 -7.35
C VAL A 134 -0.77 -15.30 -7.25
N MET A 135 -1.48 -15.02 -6.16
CA MET A 135 -2.07 -13.69 -5.91
C MET A 135 -1.00 -12.61 -5.73
N ILE A 136 0.07 -12.90 -4.99
CA ILE A 136 1.21 -12.00 -4.78
C ILE A 136 1.91 -11.70 -6.11
N LYS A 137 2.25 -12.74 -6.89
CA LYS A 137 2.88 -12.58 -8.21
C LYS A 137 2.02 -11.74 -9.15
N ARG A 138 0.70 -11.94 -9.12
CA ARG A 138 -0.23 -11.11 -9.90
C ARG A 138 -0.22 -9.66 -9.48
N ALA A 139 -0.31 -9.38 -8.17
CA ALA A 139 -0.30 -8.02 -7.67
C ALA A 139 0.97 -7.27 -8.08
N ILE A 140 2.14 -7.94 -7.98
CA ILE A 140 3.42 -7.41 -8.45
C ILE A 140 3.38 -7.15 -9.95
N LYS A 141 3.04 -8.16 -10.77
CA LYS A 141 2.97 -8.04 -12.23
C LYS A 141 2.07 -6.89 -12.68
N VAL A 142 0.90 -6.75 -12.05
CA VAL A 142 -0.06 -5.69 -12.37
C VAL A 142 0.46 -4.33 -11.92
N TRP A 143 1.05 -4.22 -10.73
CA TRP A 143 1.62 -2.97 -10.26
C TRP A 143 2.77 -2.52 -11.15
N ASP A 144 3.67 -3.42 -11.53
CA ASP A 144 4.81 -3.15 -12.41
C ASP A 144 4.35 -2.72 -13.81
N GLY A 145 3.35 -3.40 -14.36
CA GLY A 145 2.77 -3.07 -15.66
C GLY A 145 1.90 -1.81 -15.68
N MET A 146 1.44 -1.31 -14.52
CA MET A 146 0.69 -0.06 -14.44
C MET A 146 1.60 1.13 -14.73
N LYS A 147 1.16 2.02 -15.64
CA LYS A 147 1.93 3.23 -15.99
C LYS A 147 1.99 4.18 -14.80
N GLU A 148 3.16 4.77 -14.55
CA GLU A 148 3.30 5.79 -13.49
C GLU A 148 2.39 7.01 -13.72
N ASP A 149 2.11 7.30 -14.99
CA ASP A 149 1.18 8.33 -15.41
C ASP A 149 -0.23 8.14 -14.83
N THR A 150 -0.66 6.88 -14.61
CA THR A 150 -1.93 6.58 -13.93
C THR A 150 -1.92 7.06 -12.49
N VAL A 151 -0.79 6.95 -11.79
CA VAL A 151 -0.63 7.46 -10.43
C VAL A 151 -0.59 8.98 -10.45
N ARG A 152 0.20 9.60 -11.32
CA ARG A 152 0.27 11.08 -11.41
C ARG A 152 -1.09 11.71 -11.66
N LYS A 153 -1.81 11.22 -12.66
CA LYS A 153 -3.16 11.70 -13.01
C LYS A 153 -4.19 11.47 -11.91
N SER A 154 -4.00 10.49 -11.04
CA SER A 154 -4.93 10.29 -9.93
C SER A 154 -4.77 11.35 -8.84
N PHE A 155 -3.56 11.89 -8.64
CA PHE A 155 -3.34 13.06 -7.77
C PHE A 155 -3.94 14.32 -8.37
N GLU A 156 -3.73 14.57 -9.67
CA GLU A 156 -4.36 15.70 -10.38
C GLU A 156 -5.87 15.64 -10.23
N LYS A 157 -6.49 14.49 -10.50
CA LYS A 157 -7.93 14.30 -10.35
C LYS A 157 -8.45 14.50 -8.92
N ALA A 158 -7.71 14.03 -7.91
CA ALA A 158 -8.13 14.12 -6.52
C ALA A 158 -8.00 15.55 -5.96
N LEU A 159 -6.96 16.28 -6.35
CA LEU A 159 -6.58 17.55 -5.71
C LEU A 159 -6.99 18.78 -6.50
N HIS A 160 -7.22 18.67 -7.81
CA HIS A 160 -7.69 19.78 -8.66
C HIS A 160 -9.13 20.22 -8.33
N ILE A 161 -9.84 19.52 -7.45
CA ILE A 161 -11.18 19.90 -6.96
C ILE A 161 -11.14 21.21 -6.13
N TYR A 162 -9.96 21.68 -5.70
CA TYR A 162 -9.79 22.87 -4.86
C TYR A 162 -9.21 24.11 -5.55
N GLU A 163 -9.03 24.09 -6.87
CA GLU A 163 -8.76 25.33 -7.62
C GLU A 163 -10.11 26.01 -7.95
N ILE A 164 -10.67 26.72 -6.97
CA ILE A 164 -11.76 27.70 -7.13
C ILE A 164 -11.28 29.04 -6.59
#